data_AF-A0A175W5F8-F1
#
_entry.id   AF-A0A175W5F8-F1
#
_cell.length_a   1.000
_cell.length_b   1.000
_cell.length_c   1.000
_cell.angle_alpha   90.00
_cell.angle_beta   90.00
_cell.angle_gamma   90.00
#
_symmetry.space_group_name_H-M   'P 1'
#
loop_
_entity.id
_entity.type
_entity.pdbx_description
1 polymer ?
#
loop_
_entity_poly.entity_id
_entity_poly.type
_entity_poly.pdbx_seq_one_letter_code
_entity_poly.pdbx_strand_id
1 'polypeptide(L)'
;MKTSAVFSALFSLLSLASAASSSKSSSTSTTLPATFKPPQVFKNANLVHVISAEKNYIKENINVLIENIDKAAQDEYFLPFTADQMSRLGGVEVKDRKDASAGPFIAEAVEFDQESTIQYLRIRLPKPLAPGAQQTLGISYYLLKAYSPLPAAIKQEEQQYLTFSFSAYCPSVYTTTKQKTEVKFPSNNIPDYTKLPGSGDIEEFPQKQGSKLTYGPFDEKPAGATQPVRVRFEFNKPVSHVSRLERDIEVSHWGGNVAFEERYTLHHRGANLSSLFNRVKWQQSQYYQPNTFALKEMKFPLRVGSVDPYYTDIIGNVSTSRFRSNKREALLEIKPRYPVFGGWKYPFTIGWNSDAKNFLRKTAAGGFVLNVPLLEGPRQLEGVEYEQVEVRVILPEGAENVKYHTSIPTSSIAEAGVEIHKTFLDTIGRTALIIKARNLVDDFRDRELIVSYDYPLMASLRKPLMVFGSAIAFFAGVWAIGNIELKFASRK
;
A
#
# COMPACT_ATOMS: atom_id res chain seq x y z
N MET A 1 -24.70 -19.33 -67.60
CA MET A 1 -25.73 -20.06 -66.82
C MET A 1 -25.89 -19.36 -65.48
N LYS A 2 -27.13 -19.23 -65.01
CA LYS A 2 -27.59 -18.23 -64.04
C LYS A 2 -27.01 -18.42 -62.63
N THR A 3 -26.77 -17.28 -62.00
CA THR A 3 -26.55 -17.08 -60.58
C THR A 3 -27.73 -17.56 -59.74
N SER A 4 -27.44 -18.23 -58.62
CA SER A 4 -28.37 -18.35 -57.49
C SER A 4 -27.55 -18.50 -56.23
N ALA A 5 -27.19 -17.35 -55.66
CA ALA A 5 -27.12 -17.19 -54.23
C ALA A 5 -28.56 -17.08 -53.70
N VAL A 6 -28.86 -17.69 -52.55
CA VAL A 6 -29.73 -17.17 -51.47
C VAL A 6 -30.00 -18.29 -50.45
N PHE A 7 -29.51 -18.02 -49.24
CA PHE A 7 -30.05 -18.33 -47.92
C PHE A 7 -30.42 -19.76 -47.51
N SER A 8 -29.72 -20.23 -46.48
CA SER A 8 -30.31 -20.99 -45.38
C SER A 8 -29.73 -20.47 -44.06
N ALA A 9 -30.33 -19.37 -43.58
CA ALA A 9 -30.26 -18.95 -42.19
C ALA A 9 -31.50 -19.51 -41.50
N LEU A 10 -31.33 -20.34 -40.46
CA LEU A 10 -32.26 -20.65 -39.36
C LEU A 10 -31.90 -22.04 -38.80
N PHE A 11 -31.21 -22.08 -37.66
CA PHE A 11 -31.77 -22.73 -36.47
C PHE A 11 -31.01 -22.29 -35.22
N SER A 12 -31.78 -21.57 -34.43
CA SER A 12 -31.58 -21.01 -33.12
C SER A 12 -31.60 -22.07 -32.00
N LEU A 13 -31.05 -21.65 -30.85
CA LEU A 13 -31.39 -22.06 -29.47
C LEU A 13 -30.88 -23.42 -29.01
N LEU A 14 -29.87 -23.41 -28.12
CA LEU A 14 -29.98 -24.12 -26.83
C LEU A 14 -29.13 -23.42 -25.74
N SER A 15 -29.86 -22.75 -24.85
CA SER A 15 -29.62 -22.49 -23.43
C SER A 15 -28.24 -22.04 -22.91
N LEU A 16 -28.23 -20.76 -22.53
CA LEU A 16 -27.44 -20.18 -21.43
C LEU A 16 -27.54 -21.02 -20.15
N ALA A 17 -26.40 -21.38 -19.57
CA ALA A 17 -26.25 -21.58 -18.14
C ALA A 17 -25.17 -20.61 -17.65
N SER A 18 -25.59 -19.36 -17.42
CA SER A 18 -24.78 -18.32 -16.81
C SER A 18 -24.56 -18.68 -15.34
N ALA A 19 -23.47 -19.38 -15.04
CA ALA A 19 -22.96 -19.42 -13.68
C ALA A 19 -22.40 -18.04 -13.37
N ALA A 20 -23.25 -17.19 -12.77
CA ALA A 20 -22.81 -15.95 -12.16
C ALA A 20 -21.88 -16.31 -11.00
N SER A 21 -20.58 -16.38 -11.26
CA SER A 21 -19.58 -16.30 -10.19
C SER A 21 -19.59 -14.87 -9.69
N SER A 22 -20.51 -14.58 -8.78
CA SER A 22 -20.42 -13.44 -7.89
C SER A 22 -19.23 -13.67 -6.96
N SER A 23 -18.01 -13.40 -7.43
CA SER A 23 -16.89 -13.14 -6.55
C SER A 23 -17.11 -11.76 -5.94
N LYS A 24 -18.03 -11.68 -4.99
CA LYS A 24 -18.03 -10.59 -4.01
C LYS A 24 -16.76 -10.80 -3.18
N SER A 25 -15.66 -10.15 -3.57
CA SER A 25 -14.56 -9.88 -2.63
C SER A 25 -15.07 -8.84 -1.63
N SER A 26 -15.97 -9.25 -0.74
CA SER A 26 -16.26 -8.47 0.44
C SER A 26 -15.02 -8.52 1.30
N SER A 27 -14.49 -7.35 1.66
CA SER A 27 -13.60 -7.19 2.80
C SER A 27 -14.15 -8.05 3.94
N THR A 28 -13.34 -8.99 4.44
CA THR A 28 -13.73 -9.93 5.50
C THR A 28 -13.80 -9.21 6.84
N SER A 29 -14.75 -8.28 7.02
CA SER A 29 -15.22 -7.91 8.35
C SER A 29 -16.26 -8.93 8.77
N THR A 30 -15.96 -9.70 9.82
CA THR A 30 -16.96 -10.56 10.46
C THR A 30 -17.80 -9.66 11.36
N THR A 31 -19.10 -9.53 11.09
CA THR A 31 -20.01 -8.77 11.96
C THR A 31 -20.34 -9.57 13.21
N LEU A 32 -19.81 -9.16 14.35
CA LEU A 32 -20.17 -9.70 15.67
C LEU A 32 -21.35 -8.89 16.27
N PRO A 33 -22.13 -9.48 17.20
CA PRO A 33 -23.24 -8.79 17.83
C PRO A 33 -22.79 -7.56 18.62
N ALA A 34 -23.62 -6.51 18.69
CA ALA A 34 -23.32 -5.23 19.35
C ALA A 34 -22.90 -5.36 20.84
N THR A 35 -23.30 -6.44 21.51
CA THR A 35 -22.97 -6.73 22.93
C THR A 35 -21.69 -7.55 23.09
N PHE A 36 -20.92 -7.80 22.02
CA PHE A 36 -19.74 -8.66 22.07
C PHE A 36 -18.66 -8.08 22.99
N LYS A 37 -18.36 -8.82 24.06
CA LYS A 37 -17.17 -8.61 24.90
C LYS A 37 -16.20 -9.75 24.62
N PRO A 38 -14.94 -9.46 24.27
CA PRO A 38 -13.93 -10.49 24.11
C PRO A 38 -13.87 -11.40 25.35
N PRO A 39 -13.93 -12.72 25.16
CA PRO A 39 -13.94 -13.67 26.27
C PRO A 39 -12.62 -13.57 27.03
N GLN A 40 -12.66 -13.51 28.36
CA GLN A 40 -11.47 -13.32 29.21
C GLN A 40 -10.70 -14.63 29.40
N VAL A 41 -10.23 -15.21 28.29
CA VAL A 41 -9.63 -16.55 28.24
C VAL A 41 -8.10 -16.55 28.26
N PHE A 42 -7.49 -15.39 28.00
CA PHE A 42 -6.04 -15.21 28.05
C PHE A 42 -5.62 -14.27 29.17
N LYS A 43 -4.42 -14.52 29.70
CA LYS A 43 -3.66 -13.58 30.53
C LYS A 43 -2.35 -13.24 29.83
N ASN A 44 -1.99 -11.96 29.78
CA ASN A 44 -0.69 -11.55 29.25
C ASN A 44 0.34 -11.62 30.39
N ALA A 45 1.22 -12.61 30.36
CA ALA A 45 2.24 -12.81 31.38
C ALA A 45 3.34 -11.72 31.30
N ASN A 46 3.76 -11.36 30.08
CA ASN A 46 4.74 -10.32 29.83
C ASN A 46 4.46 -9.64 28.49
N LEU A 47 4.43 -8.31 28.48
CA LEU A 47 4.17 -7.51 27.30
C LEU A 47 5.24 -6.43 27.11
N VAL A 48 5.90 -6.43 25.97
CA VAL A 48 6.84 -5.38 25.56
C VAL A 48 6.28 -4.67 24.33
N HIS A 49 5.85 -3.43 24.54
CA HIS A 49 5.35 -2.55 23.49
C HIS A 49 6.47 -1.63 23.02
N VAL A 50 6.78 -1.65 21.72
CA VAL A 50 7.81 -0.79 21.13
C VAL A 50 7.17 0.08 20.07
N ILE A 51 7.19 1.39 20.29
CA ILE A 51 6.68 2.39 19.37
C ILE A 51 7.88 3.07 18.69
N SER A 52 8.04 2.84 17.39
CA SER A 52 9.07 3.49 16.58
C SER A 52 8.47 4.72 15.89
N ALA A 53 8.89 5.91 16.36
CA ALA A 53 8.52 7.22 15.83
C ALA A 53 9.66 7.87 14.99
N GLU A 54 10.52 7.04 14.41
CA GLU A 54 11.72 7.47 13.67
C GLU A 54 11.42 7.93 12.23
N LYS A 55 10.29 7.45 11.68
CA LYS A 55 9.76 7.77 10.35
C LYS A 55 8.52 8.67 10.46
N ASN A 56 8.01 9.12 9.32
CA ASN A 56 6.83 9.98 9.17
C ASN A 56 5.49 9.28 9.46
N TYR A 57 5.52 7.96 9.66
CA TYR A 57 4.47 7.14 10.25
C TYR A 57 4.98 6.44 11.51
N ILE A 58 4.08 5.87 12.30
CA ILE A 58 4.42 5.11 13.50
C ILE A 58 4.43 3.62 13.16
N LYS A 59 5.45 2.89 13.65
CA LYS A 59 5.47 1.42 13.67
C LYS A 59 5.38 0.94 15.11
N GLU A 60 4.35 0.17 15.42
CA GLU A 60 4.19 -0.44 16.74
C GLU A 60 4.47 -1.93 16.68
N ASN A 61 5.29 -2.42 17.60
CA ASN A 61 5.55 -3.84 17.79
C ASN A 61 5.14 -4.23 19.21
N ILE A 62 4.14 -5.07 19.34
CA ILE A 62 3.70 -5.65 20.60
C ILE A 62 4.24 -7.07 20.67
N ASN A 63 5.17 -7.31 21.59
CA ASN A 63 5.64 -8.65 21.90
C ASN A 63 4.96 -9.11 23.18
N VAL A 64 4.05 -10.06 23.07
CA VAL A 64 3.24 -10.52 24.19
C VAL A 64 3.40 -12.01 24.41
N LEU A 65 3.69 -12.40 25.65
CA LEU A 65 3.62 -13.78 26.11
C LEU A 65 2.20 -14.01 26.65
N ILE A 66 1.38 -14.69 25.85
CA ILE A 66 0.01 -15.04 26.23
C ILE A 66 0.00 -16.38 26.97
N GLU A 67 -0.88 -16.50 27.96
CA GLU A 67 -1.16 -17.72 28.70
C GLU A 67 -2.66 -18.01 28.63
N ASN A 68 -3.03 -19.22 28.24
CA ASN A 68 -4.43 -19.63 28.27
C ASN A 68 -4.85 -19.96 29.70
N ILE A 69 -5.77 -19.17 30.27
CA ILE A 69 -6.31 -19.35 31.62
C ILE A 69 -7.66 -20.08 31.63
N ASP A 70 -8.21 -20.38 30.45
CA ASP A 70 -9.46 -21.11 30.32
C ASP A 70 -9.24 -22.63 30.38
N LYS A 71 -10.31 -23.37 30.68
CA LYS A 71 -10.32 -24.84 30.72
C LYS A 71 -10.33 -25.47 29.33
N ALA A 72 -10.78 -24.73 28.32
CA ALA A 72 -10.79 -25.16 26.93
C ALA A 72 -9.54 -24.65 26.18
N ALA A 73 -9.17 -25.34 25.10
CA ALA A 73 -8.15 -24.83 24.19
C ALA A 73 -8.72 -23.64 23.40
N GLN A 74 -7.94 -22.58 23.26
CA GLN A 74 -8.38 -21.30 22.69
C GLN A 74 -7.48 -20.91 21.51
N ASP A 75 -8.08 -20.40 20.44
CA ASP A 75 -7.40 -20.04 19.19
C ASP A 75 -7.62 -18.58 18.75
N GLU A 76 -8.45 -17.80 19.46
CA GLU A 76 -8.76 -16.42 19.07
C GLU A 76 -8.24 -15.39 20.11
N TYR A 77 -7.30 -14.54 19.70
CA TYR A 77 -6.80 -13.42 20.50
C TYR A 77 -7.31 -12.09 19.94
N PHE A 78 -7.72 -11.15 20.79
CA PHE A 78 -8.29 -9.87 20.38
C PHE A 78 -7.39 -8.70 20.79
N LEU A 79 -7.20 -7.72 19.89
CA LEU A 79 -6.48 -6.48 20.15
C LEU A 79 -7.42 -5.27 19.97
N PRO A 80 -7.53 -4.34 20.95
CA PRO A 80 -8.42 -3.20 20.86
C PRO A 80 -7.78 -2.02 20.12
N PHE A 81 -8.56 -1.36 19.28
CA PHE A 81 -8.23 -0.11 18.61
C PHE A 81 -9.37 0.89 18.80
N THR A 82 -9.06 2.18 18.86
CA THR A 82 -10.09 3.22 18.68
C THR A 82 -10.53 3.27 17.22
N ALA A 83 -11.76 3.74 16.95
CA ALA A 83 -12.23 3.94 15.57
C ALA A 83 -11.27 4.83 14.74
N ASP A 84 -10.70 5.85 15.36
CA ASP A 84 -9.70 6.73 14.75
C ASP A 84 -8.42 5.97 14.35
N GLN A 85 -7.88 5.14 15.26
CA GLN A 85 -6.72 4.30 14.97
C GLN A 85 -7.02 3.28 13.88
N MET A 86 -8.19 2.63 13.92
CA MET A 86 -8.56 1.62 12.92
C MET A 86 -8.62 2.21 11.51
N SER A 87 -9.14 3.43 11.37
CA SER A 87 -9.20 4.13 10.06
C SER A 87 -7.81 4.36 9.43
N ARG A 88 -6.76 4.39 10.24
CA ARG A 88 -5.37 4.66 9.83
C ARG A 88 -4.42 3.48 10.05
N LEU A 89 -4.96 2.34 10.45
CA LEU A 89 -4.22 1.14 10.68
C LEU A 89 -3.72 0.60 9.34
N GLY A 90 -2.42 0.35 9.28
CA GLY A 90 -1.73 -0.15 8.10
C GLY A 90 -1.00 -1.45 8.37
N GLY A 91 -1.15 -2.41 7.46
CA GLY A 91 -0.32 -3.61 7.36
C GLY A 91 -0.09 -4.37 8.66
N VAL A 92 -1.14 -5.00 9.18
CA VAL A 92 -1.01 -5.80 10.40
C VAL A 92 -0.38 -7.16 10.10
N GLU A 93 0.76 -7.43 10.72
CA GLU A 93 1.44 -8.71 10.66
C GLU A 93 1.54 -9.32 12.05
N VAL A 94 1.15 -10.58 12.18
CA VAL A 94 1.25 -11.32 13.44
C VAL A 94 2.01 -12.60 13.16
N LYS A 95 2.95 -12.93 14.04
CA LYS A 95 3.75 -14.15 13.97
C LYS A 95 4.11 -14.65 15.35
N ASP A 96 4.47 -15.92 15.45
CA ASP A 96 5.16 -16.41 16.64
C ASP A 96 6.60 -15.91 16.65
N ARG A 97 7.07 -15.41 17.79
CA ARG A 97 8.43 -14.92 17.93
C ARG A 97 9.45 -16.04 18.18
N LYS A 98 9.01 -17.17 18.74
CA LYS A 98 9.85 -18.34 19.04
C LYS A 98 9.81 -19.35 17.91
N ASP A 99 8.65 -19.55 17.29
CA ASP A 99 8.45 -20.51 16.21
C ASP A 99 8.28 -19.83 14.85
N ALA A 100 9.39 -19.66 14.13
CA ALA A 100 9.36 -19.09 12.79
C ALA A 100 8.59 -19.97 11.77
N SER A 101 8.36 -21.26 12.07
CA SER A 101 7.67 -22.19 11.17
C SER A 101 6.15 -22.09 11.24
N ALA A 102 5.61 -21.45 12.29
CA ALA A 102 4.17 -21.26 12.47
C ALA A 102 3.52 -20.31 11.42
N GLY A 103 4.34 -19.61 10.62
CA GLY A 103 3.88 -18.72 9.56
C GLY A 103 3.23 -17.42 10.09
N PRO A 104 2.75 -16.55 9.19
CA PRO A 104 1.96 -15.39 9.57
C PRO A 104 0.56 -15.82 10.01
N PHE A 105 0.08 -15.25 11.11
CA PHE A 105 -1.25 -15.54 11.63
C PHE A 105 -2.28 -14.68 10.91
N ILE A 106 -3.49 -15.22 10.72
CA ILE A 106 -4.58 -14.48 10.10
C ILE A 106 -5.09 -13.45 11.10
N ALA A 107 -5.05 -12.18 10.69
CA ALA A 107 -5.57 -11.05 11.46
C ALA A 107 -6.70 -10.40 10.67
N GLU A 108 -7.92 -10.48 11.21
CA GLU A 108 -9.14 -9.95 10.61
C GLU A 108 -9.70 -8.83 11.46
N ALA A 109 -10.14 -7.75 10.82
CA ALA A 109 -10.93 -6.73 11.48
C ALA A 109 -12.30 -7.31 11.85
N VAL A 110 -12.71 -7.11 13.09
CA VAL A 110 -14.04 -7.48 13.55
C VAL A 110 -14.80 -6.19 13.84
N GLU A 111 -15.62 -5.79 12.87
CA GLU A 111 -16.52 -4.65 13.00
C GLU A 111 -17.80 -5.14 13.68
N PHE A 112 -18.15 -4.60 14.85
CA PHE A 112 -19.35 -5.00 15.58
C PHE A 112 -20.43 -3.92 15.59
N ASP A 113 -20.02 -2.65 15.74
CA ASP A 113 -20.91 -1.50 15.82
C ASP A 113 -20.20 -0.28 15.22
N GLN A 114 -20.88 0.42 14.31
CA GLN A 114 -20.37 1.67 13.73
C GLN A 114 -20.35 2.81 14.76
N GLU A 115 -21.15 2.71 15.82
CA GLU A 115 -21.25 3.72 16.89
C GLU A 115 -20.28 3.47 18.05
N SER A 116 -19.69 2.28 18.16
CA SER A 116 -18.73 1.99 19.21
C SER A 116 -17.42 2.74 19.01
N THR A 117 -16.90 3.32 20.10
CA THR A 117 -15.60 3.98 20.13
C THR A 117 -14.42 3.02 19.97
N ILE A 118 -14.61 1.74 20.32
CA ILE A 118 -13.57 0.70 20.29
C ILE A 118 -13.94 -0.33 19.23
N GLN A 119 -12.95 -0.78 18.46
CA GLN A 119 -13.03 -1.85 17.48
C GLN A 119 -11.97 -2.91 17.81
N TYR A 120 -12.16 -4.14 17.34
CA TYR A 120 -11.25 -5.23 17.66
C TYR A 120 -10.64 -5.83 16.40
N LEU A 121 -9.35 -6.14 16.49
CA LEU A 121 -8.67 -7.01 15.55
C LEU A 121 -8.64 -8.42 16.15
N ARG A 122 -9.20 -9.39 15.43
CA ARG A 122 -9.15 -10.81 15.81
C ARG A 122 -7.96 -11.48 15.14
N ILE A 123 -7.11 -12.06 15.97
CA ILE A 123 -5.92 -12.82 15.60
C ILE A 123 -6.24 -14.30 15.81
N ARG A 124 -6.17 -15.10 14.75
CA ARG A 124 -6.38 -16.54 14.82
C ARG A 124 -5.05 -17.29 14.91
N LEU A 125 -4.88 -18.05 15.98
CA LEU A 125 -3.73 -18.91 16.19
C LEU A 125 -3.84 -20.13 15.25
N PRO A 126 -2.77 -20.52 14.53
CA PRO A 126 -2.81 -21.69 13.64
C PRO A 126 -3.11 -23.00 14.36
N LYS A 127 -2.76 -23.09 15.64
CA LYS A 127 -3.06 -24.22 16.53
C LYS A 127 -3.70 -23.67 17.81
N PRO A 128 -4.81 -24.24 18.28
CA PRO A 128 -5.40 -23.88 19.56
C PRO A 128 -4.40 -24.06 20.70
N LEU A 129 -4.29 -23.04 21.56
CA LEU A 129 -3.40 -23.05 22.72
C LEU A 129 -4.08 -23.83 23.85
N ALA A 130 -3.42 -24.89 24.32
CA ALA A 130 -3.94 -25.72 25.40
C ALA A 130 -4.06 -24.93 26.73
N PRO A 131 -4.96 -25.33 27.64
CA PRO A 131 -5.07 -24.76 28.99
C PRO A 131 -3.71 -24.71 29.71
N GLY A 132 -3.36 -23.56 30.28
CA GLY A 132 -2.09 -23.32 30.97
C GLY A 132 -0.86 -23.23 30.06
N ALA A 133 -0.99 -23.46 28.75
CA ALA A 133 0.11 -23.31 27.81
C ALA A 133 0.35 -21.83 27.48
N GLN A 134 1.59 -21.51 27.11
CA GLN A 134 2.01 -20.16 26.76
C GLN A 134 2.52 -20.08 25.32
N GLN A 135 2.26 -18.94 24.67
CA GLN A 135 2.75 -18.64 23.32
C GLN A 135 3.24 -17.19 23.23
N THR A 136 4.29 -16.94 22.45
CA THR A 136 4.85 -15.58 22.29
C THR A 136 4.46 -14.99 20.96
N LEU A 137 3.51 -14.05 20.97
CA LEU A 137 3.06 -13.34 19.79
C LEU A 137 3.93 -12.10 19.53
N GLY A 138 4.37 -11.91 18.30
CA GLY A 138 4.93 -10.68 17.78
C GLY A 138 3.92 -10.04 16.83
N ILE A 139 3.23 -9.02 17.32
CA ILE A 139 2.24 -8.25 16.55
C ILE A 139 2.91 -6.97 16.09
N SER A 140 2.93 -6.72 14.79
CA SER A 140 3.46 -5.50 14.16
C SER A 140 2.36 -4.84 13.35
N TYR A 141 2.20 -3.54 13.51
CA TYR A 141 1.32 -2.73 12.66
C TYR A 141 1.86 -1.32 12.52
N TYR A 142 1.30 -0.61 11.56
CA TYR A 142 1.63 0.77 11.25
C TYR A 142 0.44 1.68 11.53
N LEU A 143 0.71 2.88 12.03
CA LEU A 143 -0.30 3.93 12.16
C LEU A 143 0.12 5.09 11.26
N LEU A 144 -0.69 5.32 10.24
CA LEU A 144 -0.52 6.46 9.34
C LEU A 144 -1.10 7.72 9.96
N LYS A 145 -0.69 8.88 9.44
CA LYS A 145 -1.17 10.21 9.88
C LYS A 145 -1.14 10.39 11.41
N ALA A 146 -0.18 9.74 12.09
CA ALA A 146 -0.13 9.67 13.55
C ALA A 146 0.31 10.97 14.21
N TYR A 147 0.93 11.87 13.45
CA TYR A 147 1.54 13.08 13.97
C TYR A 147 0.70 14.33 13.73
N SER A 148 0.84 15.29 14.63
CA SER A 148 0.37 16.66 14.46
C SER A 148 1.49 17.66 14.74
N PRO A 149 1.80 18.60 13.83
CA PRO A 149 2.84 19.60 14.06
C PRO A 149 2.49 20.55 15.21
N LEU A 150 3.47 20.87 16.05
CA LEU A 150 3.33 21.86 17.13
C LEU A 150 4.62 22.68 17.30
N PRO A 151 4.64 23.97 16.89
CA PRO A 151 3.52 24.75 16.34
C PRO A 151 2.98 24.24 15.00
N ALA A 152 1.71 24.53 14.70
CA ALA A 152 1.09 24.15 13.43
C ALA A 152 1.67 24.90 12.23
N ALA A 153 2.23 26.10 12.46
CA ALA A 153 2.92 26.90 11.46
C ALA A 153 4.25 27.43 12.00
N ILE A 154 5.31 27.32 11.19
CA ILE A 154 6.69 27.72 11.52
C ILE A 154 7.33 28.45 10.33
N LYS A 155 8.41 29.18 10.55
CA LYS A 155 9.16 29.79 9.43
C LYS A 155 9.93 28.73 8.65
N GLN A 156 10.36 29.07 7.42
CA GLN A 156 11.07 28.15 6.53
C GLN A 156 12.40 27.64 7.13
N GLU A 157 13.04 28.47 7.95
CA GLU A 157 14.31 28.24 8.63
C GLU A 157 14.17 27.68 10.06
N GLU A 158 12.95 27.59 10.59
CA GLU A 158 12.70 27.09 11.94
C GLU A 158 12.69 25.55 11.97
N GLN A 159 13.01 24.99 13.15
CA GLN A 159 12.97 23.55 13.35
C GLN A 159 11.54 23.08 13.55
N GLN A 160 11.20 21.97 12.89
CA GLN A 160 9.90 21.33 12.97
C GLN A 160 9.84 20.37 14.15
N TYR A 161 8.76 20.48 14.92
CA TYR A 161 8.43 19.56 16.00
C TYR A 161 7.07 18.92 15.73
N LEU A 162 7.00 17.62 15.97
CA LEU A 162 5.78 16.83 15.85
C LEU A 162 5.33 16.36 17.23
N THR A 163 4.02 16.21 17.37
CA THR A 163 3.40 15.62 18.55
C THR A 163 2.77 14.29 18.22
N PHE A 164 2.90 13.35 19.14
CA PHE A 164 2.31 12.02 19.07
C PHE A 164 1.65 11.71 20.42
N SER A 165 0.45 11.14 20.38
CA SER A 165 -0.32 10.76 21.57
C SER A 165 -0.58 9.27 21.56
N PHE A 166 -0.34 8.61 22.68
CA PHE A 166 -0.50 7.18 22.86
C PHE A 166 -0.81 6.87 24.33
N SER A 167 -0.93 5.60 24.70
CA SER A 167 -1.07 5.18 26.10
C SER A 167 0.22 4.55 26.60
N ALA A 168 0.67 4.93 27.81
CA ALA A 168 1.81 4.27 28.45
C ALA A 168 1.54 2.78 28.70
N TYR A 169 0.28 2.43 28.97
CA TYR A 169 -0.17 1.04 29.03
C TYR A 169 -0.54 0.59 27.62
N CYS A 170 -0.02 -0.57 27.21
CA CYS A 170 -0.35 -1.15 25.93
C CYS A 170 -1.86 -1.45 25.88
N PRO A 171 -2.58 -1.02 24.83
CA PRO A 171 -4.00 -1.31 24.70
C PRO A 171 -4.22 -2.83 24.60
N SER A 172 -4.88 -3.41 25.61
CA SER A 172 -5.18 -4.84 25.67
C SER A 172 -6.55 -5.10 26.30
N VAL A 173 -7.25 -6.12 25.82
CA VAL A 173 -8.51 -6.61 26.39
C VAL A 173 -8.31 -7.66 27.48
N TYR A 174 -7.07 -8.02 27.76
CA TYR A 174 -6.70 -9.05 28.73
C TYR A 174 -5.87 -8.43 29.85
N THR A 175 -5.99 -9.00 31.05
CA THR A 175 -5.15 -8.63 32.18
C THR A 175 -3.69 -8.87 31.85
N THR A 176 -2.85 -7.85 32.11
CA THR A 176 -1.44 -7.86 31.76
C THR A 176 -0.59 -7.76 33.02
N THR A 177 0.14 -8.83 33.34
CA THR A 177 0.90 -9.01 34.59
C THR A 177 2.10 -8.08 34.68
N LYS A 178 2.87 -7.98 33.59
CA LYS A 178 4.03 -7.10 33.48
C LYS A 178 4.03 -6.48 32.11
N GLN A 179 4.24 -5.17 32.04
CA GLN A 179 4.39 -4.49 30.77
C GLN A 179 5.40 -3.36 30.80
N LYS A 180 5.97 -3.06 29.63
CA LYS A 180 6.77 -1.85 29.40
C LYS A 180 6.54 -1.31 28.00
N THR A 181 6.63 -0.01 27.86
CA THR A 181 6.44 0.71 26.60
C THR A 181 7.68 1.52 26.28
N GLU A 182 8.31 1.20 25.16
CA GLU A 182 9.53 1.84 24.68
C GLU A 182 9.24 2.68 23.44
N VAL A 183 9.52 3.98 23.49
CA VAL A 183 9.31 4.90 22.37
C VAL A 183 10.64 5.36 21.82
N LYS A 184 10.86 5.19 20.51
CA LYS A 184 12.11 5.56 19.82
C LYS A 184 11.87 6.74 18.89
N PHE A 185 12.75 7.72 18.96
CA PHE A 185 12.68 8.99 18.22
C PHE A 185 13.90 9.15 17.29
N PRO A 186 13.80 9.99 16.24
CA PRO A 186 14.92 10.20 15.31
C PRO A 186 16.06 11.04 15.91
N SER A 187 15.81 11.83 16.96
CA SER A 187 16.82 12.63 17.66
C SER A 187 16.58 12.62 19.18
N ASN A 188 17.58 13.07 19.94
CA ASN A 188 17.50 13.20 21.41
C ASN A 188 16.71 14.45 21.86
N ASN A 189 16.33 15.31 20.92
CA ASN A 189 15.62 16.56 21.16
C ASN A 189 14.11 16.27 21.30
N ILE A 190 13.73 15.98 22.54
CA ILE A 190 12.37 15.68 22.96
C ILE A 190 12.01 16.72 24.03
N PRO A 191 11.55 17.92 23.62
CA PRO A 191 11.35 19.04 24.53
C PRO A 191 10.22 18.85 25.53
N ASP A 192 9.18 18.09 25.19
CA ASP A 192 8.01 17.87 26.05
C ASP A 192 7.56 16.41 25.96
N TYR A 193 7.29 15.81 27.11
CA TYR A 193 6.80 14.45 27.26
C TYR A 193 6.11 14.29 28.61
N THR A 194 5.03 13.53 28.63
CA THR A 194 4.29 13.27 29.88
C THR A 194 5.15 12.47 30.86
N LYS A 195 5.35 13.01 32.06
CA LYS A 195 5.98 12.31 33.18
C LYS A 195 4.91 11.59 34.02
N LEU A 196 5.23 10.40 34.51
CA LEU A 196 4.39 9.58 35.38
C LEU A 196 5.18 9.24 36.66
N PRO A 197 4.50 9.06 37.80
CA PRO A 197 5.16 8.58 39.01
C PRO A 197 5.81 7.22 38.74
N GLY A 198 7.04 7.05 39.21
CA GLY A 198 7.77 5.79 39.09
C GLY A 198 7.25 4.69 40.01
N SER A 199 7.89 3.53 39.98
CA SER A 199 7.58 2.39 40.85
C SER A 199 8.87 1.62 41.18
N GLY A 200 9.02 1.19 42.44
CA GLY A 200 10.23 0.52 42.92
C GLY A 200 11.42 1.47 43.02
N ASP A 201 12.55 1.10 42.40
CA ASP A 201 13.81 1.87 42.41
C ASP A 201 13.82 3.07 41.45
N ILE A 202 12.75 3.26 40.67
CA ILE A 202 12.65 4.31 39.66
C ILE A 202 11.75 5.42 40.20
N GLU A 203 12.29 6.63 40.33
CA GLU A 203 11.56 7.79 40.87
C GLU A 203 10.50 8.33 39.90
N GLU A 204 10.84 8.42 38.60
CA GLU A 204 9.94 8.94 37.56
C GLU A 204 10.02 8.13 36.26
N PHE A 205 8.88 7.98 35.60
CA PHE A 205 8.81 7.55 34.20
C PHE A 205 8.53 8.76 33.30
N PRO A 206 9.01 8.79 32.05
CA PRO A 206 9.84 7.78 31.42
C PRO A 206 11.32 7.90 31.79
N GLN A 207 12.04 6.77 31.75
CA GLN A 207 13.49 6.79 31.71
C GLN A 207 13.95 7.23 30.31
N LYS A 208 14.61 8.39 30.22
CA LYS A 208 15.17 8.91 28.97
C LYS A 208 16.59 8.39 28.76
N GLN A 209 16.81 7.66 27.67
CA GLN A 209 18.12 7.19 27.22
C GLN A 209 18.35 7.66 25.79
N GLY A 210 19.03 8.80 25.62
CA GLY A 210 19.25 9.41 24.30
C GLY A 210 17.93 9.73 23.60
N SER A 211 17.65 9.04 22.49
CA SER A 211 16.45 9.18 21.65
C SER A 211 15.37 8.16 22.01
N LYS A 212 15.48 7.50 23.16
CA LYS A 212 14.53 6.51 23.64
C LYS A 212 13.89 6.97 24.95
N LEU A 213 12.56 6.85 25.05
CA LEU A 213 11.81 6.99 26.30
C LEU A 213 11.25 5.63 26.70
N THR A 214 11.42 5.23 27.96
CA THR A 214 10.91 3.95 28.48
C THR A 214 9.92 4.21 29.61
N TYR A 215 8.67 3.82 29.40
CA TYR A 215 7.60 3.83 30.40
C TYR A 215 7.44 2.43 30.99
N GLY A 216 7.54 2.32 32.31
CA GLY A 216 7.55 1.03 33.00
C GLY A 216 8.97 0.49 33.25
N PRO A 217 9.09 -0.70 33.87
CA PRO A 217 8.06 -1.72 33.97
C PRO A 217 6.90 -1.32 34.88
N PHE A 218 5.68 -1.65 34.43
CA PHE A 218 4.46 -1.56 35.22
C PHE A 218 4.05 -2.94 35.72
N ASP A 219 3.55 -2.99 36.95
CA ASP A 219 2.93 -4.17 37.54
C ASP A 219 1.57 -4.49 36.89
N GLU A 220 0.87 -5.47 37.44
CA GLU A 220 -0.37 -6.01 36.88
C GLU A 220 -1.41 -4.92 36.63
N LYS A 221 -1.87 -4.83 35.38
CA LYS A 221 -2.93 -3.92 34.96
C LYS A 221 -4.14 -4.70 34.47
N PRO A 222 -5.37 -4.25 34.83
CA PRO A 222 -6.59 -4.89 34.37
C PRO A 222 -6.78 -4.69 32.86
N ALA A 223 -7.62 -5.53 32.26
CA ALA A 223 -8.09 -5.38 30.89
C ALA A 223 -8.65 -3.97 30.63
N GLY A 224 -8.27 -3.34 29.52
CA GLY A 224 -8.73 -2.01 29.12
C GLY A 224 -8.08 -0.84 29.86
N ALA A 225 -7.08 -1.06 30.71
CA ALA A 225 -6.36 0.01 31.38
C ALA A 225 -5.66 0.94 30.35
N THR A 226 -5.85 2.25 30.50
CA THR A 226 -5.26 3.28 29.65
C THR A 226 -4.58 4.36 30.50
N GLN A 227 -3.45 4.86 30.04
CA GLN A 227 -2.73 5.96 30.66
C GLN A 227 -2.23 6.90 29.57
N PRO A 228 -2.97 7.97 29.24
CA PRO A 228 -2.61 8.88 28.17
C PRO A 228 -1.22 9.49 28.35
N VAL A 229 -0.45 9.49 27.28
CA VAL A 229 0.87 10.10 27.17
C VAL A 229 0.92 10.90 25.88
N ARG A 230 1.48 12.10 25.98
CA ARG A 230 1.79 12.95 24.85
C ARG A 230 3.27 13.22 24.83
N VAL A 231 3.87 13.15 23.64
CA VAL A 231 5.27 13.48 23.41
C VAL A 231 5.37 14.48 22.28
N ARG A 232 6.31 15.42 22.42
CA ARG A 232 6.71 16.38 21.41
C ARG A 232 8.20 16.19 21.16
N PHE A 233 8.55 15.95 19.90
CA PHE A 233 9.92 15.65 19.50
C PHE A 233 10.26 16.37 18.19
N GLU A 234 11.54 16.60 17.99
CA GLU A 234 12.07 17.19 16.78
C GLU A 234 11.96 16.22 15.60
N PHE A 235 11.42 16.68 14.47
CA PHE A 235 11.35 15.93 13.23
C PHE A 235 11.63 16.85 12.05
N ASN A 236 12.90 17.19 11.85
CA ASN A 236 13.35 18.04 10.73
C ASN A 236 13.55 17.24 9.45
N LYS A 237 12.54 16.48 9.06
CA LYS A 237 12.51 15.74 7.79
C LYS A 237 11.13 15.91 7.15
N PRO A 238 10.99 15.64 5.84
CA PRO A 238 9.70 15.70 5.18
C PRO A 238 8.69 14.73 5.79
N VAL A 239 7.44 15.19 5.93
CA VAL A 239 6.32 14.33 6.38
C VAL A 239 5.47 14.03 5.16
N SER A 240 5.98 13.11 4.34
CA SER A 240 5.45 12.77 3.01
C SER A 240 4.27 11.81 3.11
N HIS A 241 3.10 12.28 2.68
CA HIS A 241 1.85 11.54 2.67
C HIS A 241 1.27 11.44 1.26
N VAL A 242 1.23 10.23 0.70
CA VAL A 242 0.62 9.99 -0.60
C VAL A 242 -0.84 9.60 -0.37
N SER A 243 -1.77 10.53 -0.65
CA SER A 243 -3.19 10.29 -0.45
C SER A 243 -3.74 9.26 -1.45
N ARG A 244 -3.23 9.31 -2.69
CA ARG A 244 -3.55 8.32 -3.72
C ARG A 244 -2.31 8.01 -4.55
N LEU A 245 -2.02 6.72 -4.69
CA LEU A 245 -1.07 6.15 -5.63
C LEU A 245 -1.83 5.28 -6.62
N GLU A 246 -1.73 5.59 -7.91
CA GLU A 246 -2.20 4.71 -8.97
C GLU A 246 -0.99 4.17 -9.72
N ARG A 247 -0.84 2.85 -9.75
CA ARG A 247 0.29 2.15 -10.40
C ARG A 247 -0.24 1.24 -11.49
N ASP A 248 0.06 1.59 -12.74
CA ASP A 248 -0.24 0.78 -13.90
C ASP A 248 0.99 -0.03 -14.30
N ILE A 249 0.78 -1.33 -14.51
CA ILE A 249 1.80 -2.29 -14.93
C ILE A 249 1.29 -2.93 -16.21
N GLU A 250 1.72 -2.43 -17.36
CA GLU A 250 1.28 -2.92 -18.67
C GLU A 250 2.28 -3.95 -19.21
N VAL A 251 1.78 -5.17 -19.46
CA VAL A 251 2.58 -6.27 -20.00
C VAL A 251 2.31 -6.44 -21.49
N SER A 252 3.35 -6.28 -22.31
CA SER A 252 3.30 -6.47 -23.75
C SER A 252 4.12 -7.68 -24.19
N HIS A 253 3.44 -8.74 -24.65
CA HIS A 253 4.09 -9.93 -25.20
C HIS A 253 4.72 -9.68 -26.57
N TRP A 254 4.05 -8.91 -27.44
CA TRP A 254 4.57 -8.57 -28.76
C TRP A 254 5.76 -7.60 -28.68
N GLY A 255 5.72 -6.65 -27.75
CA GLY A 255 6.81 -5.71 -27.53
C GLY A 255 7.93 -6.23 -26.64
N GLY A 256 7.75 -7.39 -25.99
CA GLY A 256 8.72 -7.92 -25.01
C GLY A 256 9.01 -6.96 -23.86
N ASN A 257 8.03 -6.13 -23.47
CA ASN A 257 8.22 -5.02 -22.52
C ASN A 257 7.17 -5.05 -21.41
N VAL A 258 7.57 -4.60 -20.23
CA VAL A 258 6.68 -4.24 -19.12
C VAL A 258 6.85 -2.75 -18.88
N ALA A 259 5.78 -2.00 -19.11
CA ALA A 259 5.74 -0.57 -18.85
C ALA A 259 5.13 -0.32 -17.47
N PHE A 260 5.76 0.57 -16.71
CA PHE A 260 5.29 1.01 -15.42
C PHE A 260 4.93 2.48 -15.50
N GLU A 261 3.78 2.86 -14.97
CA GLU A 261 3.39 4.25 -14.77
C GLU A 261 2.78 4.41 -13.39
N GLU A 262 3.30 5.37 -12.63
CA GLU A 262 2.85 5.67 -11.28
C GLU A 262 2.45 7.13 -11.16
N ARG A 263 1.21 7.37 -10.72
CA ARG A 263 0.65 8.68 -10.41
C ARG A 263 0.55 8.86 -8.90
N TYR A 264 1.29 9.83 -8.39
CA TYR A 264 1.35 10.18 -6.97
C TYR A 264 0.53 11.44 -6.71
N THR A 265 -0.40 11.37 -5.76
CA THR A 265 -1.00 12.55 -5.14
C THR A 265 -0.31 12.80 -3.79
N LEU A 266 0.83 13.49 -3.82
CA LEU A 266 1.64 13.74 -2.63
C LEU A 266 1.17 14.98 -1.88
N HIS A 267 1.14 14.88 -0.56
CA HIS A 267 0.91 15.95 0.39
C HIS A 267 2.04 15.99 1.41
N HIS A 268 2.41 17.19 1.85
CA HIS A 268 3.33 17.37 2.96
C HIS A 268 2.55 17.70 4.24
N ARG A 269 2.58 16.80 5.23
CA ARG A 269 1.81 16.92 6.49
C ARG A 269 2.56 17.56 7.65
N GLY A 270 3.77 18.06 7.40
CA GLY A 270 4.54 18.81 8.36
C GLY A 270 3.91 20.17 8.71
N ALA A 271 4.60 20.95 9.52
CA ALA A 271 4.16 22.29 9.89
C ALA A 271 4.03 23.19 8.66
N ASN A 272 2.94 23.96 8.60
CA ASN A 272 2.73 24.95 7.55
C ASN A 272 3.75 26.08 7.65
N LEU A 273 3.94 26.85 6.58
CA LEU A 273 4.73 28.07 6.68
C LEU A 273 3.94 29.18 7.38
N SER A 274 4.53 29.79 8.41
CA SER A 274 3.94 30.92 9.13
C SER A 274 3.96 32.22 8.32
N SER A 275 4.84 32.30 7.32
CA SER A 275 4.97 33.41 6.36
C SER A 275 5.05 32.87 4.94
N LEU A 276 4.80 33.71 3.94
CA LEU A 276 4.96 33.31 2.55
C LEU A 276 6.37 32.76 2.26
N PHE A 277 6.43 31.82 1.32
CA PHE A 277 7.69 31.24 0.87
C PHE A 277 8.59 32.33 0.28
N ASN A 278 9.84 32.38 0.73
CA ASN A 278 10.84 33.33 0.25
C ASN A 278 11.94 32.57 -0.49
N ARG A 279 11.94 32.71 -1.82
CA ARG A 279 12.89 32.07 -2.73
C ARG A 279 14.34 32.47 -2.48
N VAL A 280 14.59 33.75 -2.18
CA VAL A 280 15.95 34.27 -1.92
C VAL A 280 16.51 33.63 -0.66
N LYS A 281 15.74 33.62 0.44
CA LYS A 281 16.12 32.93 1.68
C LYS A 281 16.38 31.45 1.45
N TRP A 282 15.53 30.79 0.66
CA TRP A 282 15.73 29.38 0.32
C TRP A 282 17.04 29.15 -0.44
N GLN A 283 17.33 29.98 -1.44
CA GLN A 283 18.57 29.85 -2.23
C GLN A 283 19.81 30.13 -1.39
N GLN A 284 19.76 31.13 -0.50
CA GLN A 284 20.81 31.40 0.48
C GLN A 284 21.02 30.22 1.42
N SER A 285 19.94 29.63 1.94
CA SER A 285 20.05 28.48 2.85
C SER A 285 20.61 27.24 2.13
N GLN A 286 20.26 27.00 0.86
CA GLN A 286 20.78 25.85 0.13
C GLN A 286 22.31 25.83 0.00
N TYR A 287 22.98 26.99 0.06
CA TYR A 287 24.44 27.06 0.03
C TYR A 287 25.09 26.24 1.16
N TYR A 288 24.47 26.22 2.34
CA TYR A 288 24.96 25.47 3.51
C TYR A 288 24.32 24.08 3.65
N GLN A 289 23.43 23.68 2.73
CA GLN A 289 22.67 22.42 2.79
C GLN A 289 22.09 22.10 4.19
N PRO A 290 21.36 23.02 4.83
CA PRO A 290 20.81 22.78 6.16
C PRO A 290 19.79 21.64 6.10
N ASN A 291 19.70 20.92 7.21
CA ASN A 291 18.60 20.03 7.43
C ASN A 291 17.29 20.83 7.38
N THR A 292 16.29 20.32 6.67
CA THR A 292 15.01 21.00 6.50
C THR A 292 13.90 19.99 6.51
N PHE A 293 12.73 20.45 6.94
CA PHE A 293 11.51 19.69 6.83
C PHE A 293 10.91 19.74 5.42
N ALA A 294 11.40 20.56 4.50
CA ALA A 294 10.88 20.60 3.13
C ALA A 294 11.35 19.41 2.27
N LEU A 295 10.45 18.86 1.46
CA LEU A 295 10.82 17.83 0.49
C LEU A 295 11.54 18.46 -0.71
N LYS A 296 12.83 18.13 -0.86
CA LYS A 296 13.71 18.64 -1.92
C LYS A 296 13.92 17.66 -3.06
N GLU A 297 13.95 16.37 -2.74
CA GLU A 297 14.41 15.31 -3.63
C GLU A 297 13.74 14.00 -3.23
N MET A 298 13.41 13.18 -4.23
CA MET A 298 12.92 11.82 -4.06
C MET A 298 13.76 10.85 -4.85
N LYS A 299 14.15 9.75 -4.21
CA LYS A 299 14.99 8.71 -4.80
C LYS A 299 14.18 7.44 -5.02
N PHE A 300 14.02 7.03 -6.27
CA PHE A 300 13.29 5.84 -6.69
C PHE A 300 14.31 4.80 -7.16
N PRO A 301 14.72 3.86 -6.29
CA PRO A 301 15.42 2.68 -6.78
C PRO A 301 14.43 1.89 -7.64
N LEU A 302 14.76 1.69 -8.90
CA LEU A 302 14.00 0.88 -9.83
C LEU A 302 14.67 -0.49 -9.97
N ARG A 303 13.93 -1.49 -10.43
CA ARG A 303 14.50 -2.80 -10.78
C ARG A 303 15.60 -2.65 -11.84
N VAL A 304 16.68 -3.41 -11.68
CA VAL A 304 17.82 -3.41 -12.62
C VAL A 304 17.34 -3.79 -14.02
N GLY A 305 17.82 -3.07 -15.04
CA GLY A 305 17.33 -3.22 -16.42
C GLY A 305 16.11 -2.36 -16.73
N SER A 306 15.72 -1.44 -15.85
CA SER A 306 14.79 -0.37 -16.19
C SER A 306 15.45 0.66 -17.12
N VAL A 307 14.67 1.16 -18.07
CA VAL A 307 15.08 2.10 -19.13
C VAL A 307 13.99 3.15 -19.37
N ASP A 308 14.36 4.23 -20.06
CA ASP A 308 13.46 5.29 -20.51
C ASP A 308 12.54 5.87 -19.43
N PRO A 309 13.04 6.22 -18.22
CA PRO A 309 12.20 6.86 -17.24
C PRO A 309 11.82 8.27 -17.67
N TYR A 310 10.59 8.65 -17.40
CA TYR A 310 10.09 10.01 -17.55
C TYR A 310 9.47 10.48 -16.24
N TYR A 311 9.45 11.80 -16.06
CA TYR A 311 8.94 12.45 -14.86
C TYR A 311 8.16 13.71 -15.24
N THR A 312 6.87 13.72 -14.90
CA THR A 312 5.95 14.79 -15.26
C THR A 312 5.13 15.22 -14.04
N ASP A 313 4.64 16.45 -14.08
CA ASP A 313 3.68 17.03 -13.14
C ASP A 313 2.41 17.36 -13.94
N ILE A 314 1.33 17.81 -13.29
CA ILE A 314 0.06 18.18 -13.93
C ILE A 314 0.21 19.24 -15.04
N ILE A 315 1.26 20.06 -14.99
CA ILE A 315 1.55 21.08 -16.01
C ILE A 315 2.41 20.51 -17.16
N GLY A 316 3.15 19.42 -16.94
CA GLY A 316 4.02 18.80 -17.93
C GLY A 316 5.38 18.35 -17.38
N ASN A 317 6.36 18.19 -18.26
CA ASN A 317 7.67 17.64 -17.93
C ASN A 317 8.39 18.42 -16.81
N VAL A 318 9.11 17.70 -15.96
CA VAL A 318 9.96 18.27 -14.91
C VAL A 318 11.40 17.86 -15.18
N SER A 319 12.18 18.78 -15.75
CA SER A 319 13.55 18.50 -16.19
C SER A 319 14.55 18.25 -15.06
N THR A 320 14.17 18.53 -13.80
CA THR A 320 15.00 18.30 -12.63
C THR A 320 14.96 16.84 -12.14
N SER A 321 15.24 15.90 -13.05
CA SER A 321 15.42 14.48 -12.77
C SER A 321 16.78 13.99 -13.25
N ARG A 322 17.34 13.03 -12.53
CA ARG A 322 18.57 12.33 -12.90
C ARG A 322 18.32 10.84 -12.84
N PHE A 323 18.60 10.14 -13.92
CA PHE A 323 18.56 8.69 -13.95
C PHE A 323 19.95 8.10 -14.08
N ARG A 324 20.26 7.10 -13.26
CA ARG A 324 21.48 6.30 -13.33
C ARG A 324 21.09 4.84 -13.49
N SER A 325 21.57 4.19 -14.54
CA SER A 325 21.32 2.77 -14.78
C SER A 325 22.64 2.07 -15.08
N ASN A 326 22.89 0.97 -14.39
CA ASN A 326 24.02 0.07 -14.61
C ASN A 326 23.60 -1.38 -14.32
N LYS A 327 24.55 -2.32 -14.36
CA LYS A 327 24.26 -3.76 -14.13
C LYS A 327 23.82 -4.10 -12.69
N ARG A 328 23.92 -3.18 -11.73
CA ARG A 328 23.67 -3.39 -10.30
C ARG A 328 22.56 -2.51 -9.73
N GLU A 329 22.35 -1.33 -10.30
CA GLU A 329 21.34 -0.35 -9.87
C GLU A 329 20.67 0.30 -11.08
N ALA A 330 19.37 0.58 -10.92
CA ALA A 330 18.67 1.59 -11.67
C ALA A 330 18.08 2.56 -10.65
N LEU A 331 18.48 3.82 -10.67
CA LEU A 331 18.09 4.82 -9.67
C LEU A 331 17.62 6.09 -10.37
N LEU A 332 16.36 6.42 -10.15
CA LEU A 332 15.74 7.66 -10.59
C LEU A 332 15.69 8.64 -9.41
N GLU A 333 16.46 9.72 -9.50
CA GLU A 333 16.44 10.84 -8.54
C GLU A 333 15.60 11.95 -9.14
N ILE A 334 14.47 12.29 -8.54
CA ILE A 334 13.59 13.38 -8.99
C ILE A 334 13.60 14.52 -7.97
N LYS A 335 13.48 15.75 -8.47
CA LYS A 335 13.30 16.94 -7.65
C LYS A 335 12.00 17.62 -8.06
N PRO A 336 11.07 17.84 -7.12
CA PRO A 336 9.90 18.68 -7.37
C PRO A 336 10.29 20.05 -7.94
N ARG A 337 9.39 20.68 -8.71
CA ARG A 337 9.61 22.02 -9.30
C ARG A 337 9.93 23.11 -8.28
N TYR A 338 9.47 22.93 -7.05
CA TYR A 338 9.68 23.78 -5.90
C TYR A 338 9.78 22.92 -4.64
N PRO A 339 10.50 23.35 -3.60
CA PRO A 339 10.54 22.61 -2.33
C PRO A 339 9.13 22.49 -1.74
N VAL A 340 8.71 21.28 -1.37
CA VAL A 340 7.35 21.05 -0.86
C VAL A 340 7.36 21.18 0.66
N PHE A 341 6.74 22.25 1.18
CA PHE A 341 6.58 22.52 2.61
C PHE A 341 5.23 22.03 3.16
N GLY A 342 5.05 22.03 4.48
CA GLY A 342 3.78 21.64 5.11
C GLY A 342 2.56 22.35 4.55
N GLY A 343 1.50 21.56 4.36
CA GLY A 343 0.25 21.98 3.75
C GLY A 343 0.24 21.96 2.23
N TRP A 344 1.39 21.79 1.57
CA TRP A 344 1.48 21.83 0.12
C TRP A 344 1.16 20.46 -0.48
N LYS A 345 0.56 20.50 -1.68
CA LYS A 345 0.22 19.34 -2.50
C LYS A 345 1.08 19.35 -3.74
N TYR A 346 1.63 18.19 -4.10
CA TYR A 346 2.47 18.03 -5.27
C TYR A 346 2.09 16.75 -6.03
N PRO A 347 1.10 16.82 -6.94
CA PRO A 347 0.79 15.68 -7.79
C PRO A 347 1.87 15.49 -8.85
N PHE A 348 2.31 14.26 -9.09
CA PHE A 348 3.27 13.98 -10.16
C PHE A 348 3.15 12.55 -10.69
N THR A 349 3.68 12.33 -11.88
CA THR A 349 3.70 11.04 -12.54
C THR A 349 5.12 10.68 -12.91
N ILE A 350 5.51 9.45 -12.60
CA ILE A 350 6.72 8.83 -13.14
C ILE A 350 6.34 7.60 -13.94
N GLY A 351 7.10 7.28 -14.97
CA GLY A 351 6.95 6.01 -15.67
C GLY A 351 8.26 5.58 -16.29
N TRP A 352 8.40 4.29 -16.55
CA TRP A 352 9.62 3.69 -17.09
C TRP A 352 9.29 2.35 -17.75
N ASN A 353 10.22 1.86 -18.57
CA ASN A 353 10.10 0.59 -19.26
C ASN A 353 11.10 -0.42 -18.71
N SER A 354 10.82 -1.71 -18.87
CA SER A 354 11.79 -2.76 -18.61
C SER A 354 11.47 -4.02 -19.41
N ASP A 355 12.51 -4.72 -19.83
CA ASP A 355 12.39 -5.97 -20.59
C ASP A 355 11.52 -6.98 -19.83
N ALA A 356 10.53 -7.56 -20.53
CA ALA A 356 9.60 -8.51 -19.96
C ALA A 356 10.31 -9.74 -19.37
N LYS A 357 11.49 -10.14 -19.87
CA LYS A 357 12.24 -11.27 -19.33
C LYS A 357 12.61 -11.13 -17.85
N ASN A 358 12.66 -9.90 -17.33
CA ASN A 358 13.00 -9.61 -15.94
C ASN A 358 11.87 -9.99 -14.98
N PHE A 359 10.62 -10.03 -15.47
CA PHE A 359 9.41 -10.21 -14.65
C PHE A 359 8.55 -11.39 -15.08
N LEU A 360 8.57 -11.73 -16.37
CA LEU A 360 7.68 -12.70 -17.00
C LEU A 360 8.40 -14.03 -17.26
N ARG A 361 7.77 -15.13 -16.86
CA ARG A 361 8.23 -16.49 -17.13
C ARG A 361 7.11 -17.32 -17.74
N LYS A 362 7.46 -18.20 -18.68
CA LYS A 362 6.54 -19.17 -19.26
C LYS A 362 6.50 -20.43 -18.40
N THR A 363 5.32 -20.96 -18.17
CA THR A 363 5.11 -22.24 -17.47
C THR A 363 5.17 -23.42 -18.44
N ALA A 364 5.42 -24.62 -17.93
CA ALA A 364 5.44 -25.85 -18.74
C ALA A 364 4.08 -26.13 -19.42
N ALA A 365 2.97 -25.75 -18.77
CA ALA A 365 1.61 -25.92 -19.27
C ALA A 365 1.22 -24.89 -20.36
N GLY A 366 2.11 -23.95 -20.71
CA GLY A 366 1.85 -22.91 -21.71
C GLY A 366 1.28 -21.60 -21.18
N GLY A 367 0.90 -21.52 -19.90
CA GLY A 367 0.55 -20.27 -19.23
C GLY A 367 1.77 -19.42 -18.85
N PHE A 368 1.54 -18.26 -18.26
CA PHE A 368 2.57 -17.29 -17.89
C PHE A 368 2.48 -16.90 -16.41
N VAL A 369 3.63 -16.57 -15.82
CA VAL A 369 3.75 -16.05 -14.47
C VAL A 369 4.52 -14.74 -14.53
N LEU A 370 3.88 -13.68 -14.08
CA LEU A 370 4.45 -12.35 -13.89
C LEU A 370 4.78 -12.17 -12.42
N ASN A 371 6.01 -11.79 -12.09
CA ASN A 371 6.41 -11.38 -10.75
C ASN A 371 6.86 -9.92 -10.79
N VAL A 372 6.14 -9.02 -10.13
CA VAL A 372 6.42 -7.58 -10.07
C VAL A 372 6.32 -7.08 -8.63
N PRO A 373 7.04 -6.01 -8.23
CA PRO A 373 6.80 -5.39 -6.93
C PRO A 373 5.39 -4.77 -6.91
N LEU A 374 4.63 -5.01 -5.83
CA LEU A 374 3.31 -4.41 -5.65
C LEU A 374 3.42 -2.89 -5.49
N LEU A 375 4.39 -2.46 -4.68
CA LEU A 375 4.68 -1.06 -4.35
C LEU A 375 6.17 -0.85 -4.57
N GLU A 376 6.59 0.16 -5.32
CA GLU A 376 8.03 0.47 -5.47
C GLU A 376 8.37 1.80 -4.80
N GLY A 377 7.70 2.90 -5.14
CA GLY A 377 7.80 4.13 -4.35
C GLY A 377 9.21 4.73 -4.22
N PRO A 378 9.33 5.91 -3.58
CA PRO A 378 10.63 6.45 -3.22
C PRO A 378 11.17 5.76 -1.96
N ARG A 379 12.48 5.55 -1.92
CA ARG A 379 13.21 5.09 -0.73
C ARG A 379 13.80 6.30 -0.01
N GLN A 380 13.16 6.68 1.09
CA GLN A 380 13.55 7.81 1.91
C GLN A 380 13.88 7.42 3.34
N LEU A 381 14.75 8.19 4.00
CA LEU A 381 15.13 7.93 5.39
C LEU A 381 14.00 8.32 6.37
N GLU A 382 13.17 9.27 5.98
CA GLU A 382 11.99 9.73 6.70
C GLU A 382 10.77 8.82 6.51
N GLY A 383 10.81 7.88 5.58
CA GLY A 383 9.65 7.04 5.23
C GLY A 383 8.62 7.75 4.35
N VAL A 384 7.73 6.97 3.77
CA VAL A 384 6.59 7.44 2.97
C VAL A 384 5.38 6.59 3.34
N GLU A 385 4.24 7.25 3.57
CA GLU A 385 2.96 6.59 3.82
C GLU A 385 2.00 6.79 2.63
N TYR A 386 1.18 5.78 2.39
CA TYR A 386 0.23 5.68 1.28
C TYR A 386 -1.17 5.37 1.81
N GLU A 387 -2.11 6.30 1.64
CA GLU A 387 -3.49 6.10 2.10
C GLU A 387 -4.27 5.17 1.17
N GLN A 388 -4.32 5.48 -0.12
CA GLN A 388 -4.99 4.66 -1.14
C GLN A 388 -3.96 4.23 -2.19
N VAL A 389 -3.85 2.92 -2.41
CA VAL A 389 -2.97 2.34 -3.43
C VAL A 389 -3.83 1.52 -4.38
N GLU A 390 -3.83 1.89 -5.65
CA GLU A 390 -4.52 1.18 -6.71
C GLU A 390 -3.49 0.64 -7.70
N VAL A 391 -3.31 -0.67 -7.72
CA VAL A 391 -2.40 -1.35 -8.64
C VAL A 391 -3.22 -2.01 -9.73
N ARG A 392 -2.96 -1.64 -10.99
CA ARG A 392 -3.61 -2.21 -12.17
C ARG A 392 -2.58 -2.95 -13.00
N VAL A 393 -2.64 -4.27 -13.00
CA VAL A 393 -1.82 -5.12 -13.86
C VAL A 393 -2.58 -5.38 -15.15
N ILE A 394 -2.17 -4.69 -16.22
CA ILE A 394 -2.80 -4.73 -17.54
C ILE A 394 -2.11 -5.83 -18.37
N LEU A 395 -2.79 -6.95 -18.53
CA LEU A 395 -2.33 -8.12 -19.25
C LEU A 395 -2.65 -8.00 -20.76
N PRO A 396 -2.05 -8.82 -21.64
CA PRO A 396 -2.42 -8.83 -23.04
C PRO A 396 -3.90 -9.15 -23.27
N GLU A 397 -4.44 -8.68 -24.39
CA GLU A 397 -5.83 -8.92 -24.80
C GLU A 397 -6.11 -10.41 -24.95
N GLY A 398 -7.18 -10.89 -24.29
CA GLY A 398 -7.53 -12.31 -24.27
C GLY A 398 -6.70 -13.17 -23.31
N ALA A 399 -6.04 -12.55 -22.32
CA ALA A 399 -5.53 -13.28 -21.16
C ALA A 399 -6.69 -13.80 -20.30
N GLU A 400 -6.63 -15.07 -19.92
CA GLU A 400 -7.68 -15.79 -19.20
C GLU A 400 -7.14 -16.41 -17.90
N ASN A 401 -8.04 -16.89 -17.03
CA ASN A 401 -7.71 -17.58 -15.78
C ASN A 401 -6.71 -16.83 -14.88
N VAL A 402 -6.88 -15.51 -14.75
CA VAL A 402 -6.00 -14.67 -13.94
C VAL A 402 -6.12 -15.03 -12.47
N LYS A 403 -5.00 -15.41 -11.86
CA LYS A 403 -4.87 -15.62 -10.42
C LYS A 403 -3.72 -14.78 -9.90
N TYR A 404 -3.82 -14.32 -8.66
CA TYR A 404 -2.78 -13.53 -8.04
C TYR A 404 -2.44 -14.02 -6.65
N HIS A 405 -1.20 -13.78 -6.26
CA HIS A 405 -0.69 -13.99 -4.93
C HIS A 405 0.20 -12.81 -4.57
N THR A 406 0.06 -12.27 -3.37
CA THR A 406 0.91 -11.19 -2.88
C THR A 406 1.33 -11.43 -1.46
N SER A 407 2.50 -10.91 -1.10
CA SER A 407 3.08 -11.03 0.24
C SER A 407 2.74 -9.85 1.16
N ILE A 408 1.92 -8.90 0.73
CA ILE A 408 1.38 -7.87 1.63
C ILE A 408 0.29 -8.44 2.55
N PRO A 409 0.07 -7.86 3.73
CA PRO A 409 -0.99 -8.28 4.63
C PRO A 409 -2.38 -8.18 3.99
N THR A 410 -3.17 -9.24 4.11
CA THR A 410 -4.54 -9.29 3.58
C THR A 410 -5.43 -8.20 4.19
N SER A 411 -5.16 -7.78 5.42
CA SER A 411 -5.87 -6.70 6.11
C SER A 411 -5.76 -5.34 5.42
N SER A 412 -4.72 -5.12 4.60
CA SER A 412 -4.56 -3.90 3.82
C SER A 412 -5.25 -3.96 2.46
N ILE A 413 -5.66 -5.13 1.96
CA ILE A 413 -6.33 -5.28 0.67
C ILE A 413 -7.82 -5.03 0.86
N ALA A 414 -8.33 -3.94 0.27
CA ALA A 414 -9.74 -3.58 0.36
C ALA A 414 -10.58 -4.29 -0.71
N GLU A 415 -10.06 -4.39 -1.93
CA GLU A 415 -10.76 -4.98 -3.07
C GLU A 415 -9.74 -5.56 -4.06
N ALA A 416 -10.07 -6.68 -4.67
CA ALA A 416 -9.29 -7.23 -5.78
C ALA A 416 -10.23 -7.88 -6.80
N GLY A 417 -10.08 -7.52 -8.07
CA GLY A 417 -10.97 -7.96 -9.13
C GLY A 417 -10.32 -7.93 -10.51
N VAL A 418 -10.97 -8.59 -11.46
CA VAL A 418 -10.55 -8.60 -12.87
C VAL A 418 -11.54 -7.78 -13.67
N GLU A 419 -11.03 -6.78 -14.39
CA GLU A 419 -11.81 -5.88 -15.23
C GLU A 419 -11.26 -5.86 -16.66
N ILE A 420 -12.02 -5.28 -17.59
CA ILE A 420 -11.59 -5.08 -18.98
C ILE A 420 -11.10 -3.64 -19.14
N HIS A 421 -9.81 -3.47 -19.43
CA HIS A 421 -9.19 -2.19 -19.69
C HIS A 421 -9.02 -1.96 -21.20
N LYS A 422 -9.58 -0.88 -21.73
CA LYS A 422 -9.55 -0.60 -23.17
C LYS A 422 -8.37 0.30 -23.53
N THR A 423 -7.48 -0.19 -24.38
CA THR A 423 -6.35 0.56 -24.94
C THR A 423 -6.46 0.65 -26.47
N PHE A 424 -5.53 1.39 -27.09
CA PHE A 424 -5.51 1.61 -28.54
C PHE A 424 -5.35 0.27 -29.30
N LEU A 425 -6.12 0.10 -30.38
CA LEU A 425 -6.17 -1.11 -31.23
C LEU A 425 -6.60 -2.40 -30.53
N ASP A 426 -7.09 -2.35 -29.29
CA ASP A 426 -7.75 -3.50 -28.69
C ASP A 426 -9.12 -3.73 -29.37
N THR A 427 -9.49 -4.98 -29.62
CA THR A 427 -10.82 -5.31 -30.17
C THR A 427 -11.87 -5.52 -29.09
N ILE A 428 -11.53 -6.26 -28.03
CA ILE A 428 -12.39 -6.54 -26.88
C ILE A 428 -11.95 -5.71 -25.67
N GLY A 429 -10.65 -5.47 -25.56
CA GLY A 429 -9.99 -4.85 -24.41
C GLY A 429 -9.03 -5.83 -23.74
N ARG A 430 -8.08 -5.28 -23.01
CA ARG A 430 -7.11 -6.04 -22.21
C ARG A 430 -7.69 -6.49 -20.89
N THR A 431 -7.30 -7.67 -20.45
CA THR A 431 -7.65 -8.17 -19.12
C THR A 431 -6.78 -7.43 -18.10
N ALA A 432 -7.40 -6.79 -17.10
CA ALA A 432 -6.68 -6.06 -16.07
C ALA A 432 -7.02 -6.60 -14.68
N LEU A 433 -6.00 -6.96 -13.91
CA LEU A 433 -6.15 -7.25 -12.49
C LEU A 433 -6.02 -5.95 -11.70
N ILE A 434 -7.07 -5.57 -10.98
CA ILE A 434 -7.10 -4.38 -10.14
C ILE A 434 -7.03 -4.82 -8.68
N ILE A 435 -6.04 -4.29 -7.96
CA ILE A 435 -5.88 -4.49 -6.52
C ILE A 435 -5.91 -3.12 -5.86
N LYS A 436 -6.91 -2.89 -5.01
CA LYS A 436 -7.03 -1.69 -4.18
C LYS A 436 -6.61 -2.04 -2.76
N ALA A 437 -5.52 -1.41 -2.31
CA ALA A 437 -5.03 -1.51 -0.96
C ALA A 437 -5.15 -0.16 -0.22
N ARG A 438 -5.21 -0.22 1.11
CA ARG A 438 -5.28 0.94 1.99
C ARG A 438 -4.19 0.91 3.05
N ASN A 439 -3.76 2.11 3.44
CA ASN A 439 -2.83 2.35 4.54
C ASN A 439 -1.55 1.52 4.43
N LEU A 440 -0.81 1.69 3.33
CA LEU A 440 0.51 1.07 3.14
C LEU A 440 1.63 2.05 3.51
N VAL A 441 2.81 1.49 3.77
CA VAL A 441 4.04 2.24 4.07
C VAL A 441 5.19 1.71 3.21
N ASP A 442 6.26 2.49 3.11
CA ASP A 442 7.47 2.14 2.36
C ASP A 442 8.16 0.84 2.83
N ASP A 443 7.93 0.36 4.06
CA ASP A 443 8.42 -0.95 4.52
C ASP A 443 7.85 -2.13 3.69
N PHE A 444 6.71 -1.95 2.99
CA PHE A 444 6.11 -2.98 2.11
C PHE A 444 6.63 -2.94 0.67
N ARG A 445 7.57 -2.05 0.36
CA ARG A 445 8.13 -1.86 -0.99
C ARG A 445 8.71 -3.14 -1.61
N ASP A 446 9.36 -3.98 -0.81
CA ASP A 446 10.02 -5.17 -1.32
C ASP A 446 9.07 -6.38 -1.44
N ARG A 447 7.76 -6.17 -1.25
CA ARG A 447 6.74 -7.22 -1.37
C ARG A 447 6.33 -7.42 -2.83
N GLU A 448 6.37 -8.68 -3.23
CA GLU A 448 6.07 -9.12 -4.59
C GLU A 448 4.57 -9.35 -4.80
N LEU A 449 4.13 -9.10 -6.02
CA LEU A 449 2.85 -9.47 -6.61
C LEU A 449 3.13 -10.46 -7.74
N ILE A 450 2.67 -11.68 -7.55
CA ILE A 450 2.78 -12.77 -8.51
C ILE A 450 1.42 -12.94 -9.18
N VAL A 451 1.37 -12.82 -10.49
CA VAL A 451 0.16 -12.99 -11.31
C VAL A 451 0.37 -14.13 -12.29
N SER A 452 -0.47 -15.16 -12.23
CA SER A 452 -0.50 -16.24 -13.21
C SER A 452 -1.70 -16.12 -14.12
N TYR A 453 -1.52 -16.34 -15.41
CA TYR A 453 -2.60 -16.27 -16.40
C TYR A 453 -2.29 -17.14 -17.61
N ASP A 454 -3.34 -17.52 -18.33
CA ASP A 454 -3.24 -18.24 -19.59
C ASP A 454 -3.36 -17.25 -20.76
N TYR A 455 -2.58 -17.49 -21.81
CA TYR A 455 -2.61 -16.64 -23.01
C TYR A 455 -2.52 -17.51 -24.27
N PRO A 456 -3.67 -17.86 -24.88
CA PRO A 456 -3.70 -18.75 -26.03
C PRO A 456 -3.15 -18.07 -27.29
N LEU A 457 -2.52 -18.85 -28.17
CA LEU A 457 -1.91 -18.35 -29.41
C LEU A 457 -2.92 -17.56 -30.27
N MET A 458 -4.18 -17.99 -30.32
CA MET A 458 -5.22 -17.30 -31.10
C MET A 458 -5.53 -15.90 -30.55
N ALA A 459 -5.46 -15.71 -29.22
CA ALA A 459 -5.57 -14.39 -28.62
C ALA A 459 -4.37 -13.52 -29.02
N SER A 460 -3.16 -14.10 -29.03
CA SER A 460 -1.96 -13.35 -29.44
C SER A 460 -1.97 -12.90 -30.90
N LEU A 461 -2.56 -13.67 -31.80
CA LEU A 461 -2.64 -13.33 -33.22
C LEU A 461 -3.83 -12.40 -33.54
N ARG A 462 -4.76 -12.19 -32.60
CA ARG A 462 -6.00 -11.43 -32.84
C ARG A 462 -5.72 -10.03 -33.38
N LYS A 463 -4.87 -9.25 -32.71
CA LYS A 463 -4.56 -7.87 -33.12
C LYS A 463 -3.98 -7.79 -34.54
N PRO A 464 -2.90 -8.53 -34.88
CA PRO A 464 -2.40 -8.58 -36.26
C PRO A 464 -3.47 -8.98 -37.28
N LEU A 465 -4.27 -10.01 -36.98
CA LEU A 465 -5.32 -10.48 -37.88
C LEU A 465 -6.41 -9.44 -38.10
N MET A 466 -6.77 -8.67 -37.09
CA MET A 466 -7.78 -7.61 -37.17
C MET A 466 -7.26 -6.41 -37.97
N VAL A 467 -6.01 -5.99 -37.74
CA VAL A 467 -5.38 -4.94 -38.54
C VAL A 467 -5.30 -5.38 -40.01
N PHE A 468 -4.82 -6.59 -40.27
CA PHE A 468 -4.73 -7.16 -41.61
C PHE A 468 -6.10 -7.28 -42.29
N GLY A 469 -7.10 -7.80 -41.58
CA GLY A 469 -8.47 -7.92 -42.07
C GLY A 469 -9.11 -6.56 -42.38
N SER A 470 -8.87 -5.54 -41.54
CA SER A 470 -9.37 -4.19 -41.78
C SER A 470 -8.72 -3.53 -43.00
N ALA A 471 -7.41 -3.73 -43.20
CA ALA A 471 -6.71 -3.26 -44.38
C ALA A 471 -7.25 -3.91 -45.66
N ILE A 472 -7.45 -5.23 -45.67
CA ILE A 472 -8.06 -5.93 -46.82
C ILE A 472 -9.46 -5.41 -47.12
N ALA A 473 -10.30 -5.25 -46.09
CA ALA A 473 -11.66 -4.74 -46.24
C ALA A 473 -11.68 -3.33 -46.83
N PHE A 474 -10.75 -2.47 -46.40
CA PHE A 474 -10.57 -1.14 -46.96
C PHE A 474 -10.21 -1.18 -48.45
N PHE A 475 -9.21 -1.98 -48.84
CA PHE A 475 -8.80 -2.10 -50.24
C PHE A 475 -9.91 -2.71 -51.12
N ALA A 476 -10.62 -3.72 -50.63
CA ALA A 476 -11.76 -4.30 -51.32
C ALA A 476 -12.92 -3.30 -51.46
N GLY A 477 -13.17 -2.48 -50.44
CA GLY A 477 -14.18 -1.41 -50.48
C GLY A 477 -13.85 -0.32 -51.49
N VAL A 478 -12.61 0.16 -51.51
CA VAL A 478 -12.13 1.14 -52.52
C VAL A 478 -12.24 0.55 -53.93
N TRP A 479 -11.83 -0.71 -54.11
CA TRP A 479 -11.98 -1.41 -55.37
C TRP A 479 -13.45 -1.50 -55.81
N ALA A 480 -14.37 -1.82 -54.91
CA ALA A 480 -15.80 -1.89 -55.20
C ALA A 480 -16.40 -0.51 -55.55
N ILE A 481 -16.05 0.55 -54.82
CA ILE A 481 -16.49 1.93 -55.11
C ILE A 481 -15.96 2.39 -56.47
N GLY A 482 -14.71 2.05 -56.80
CA GLY A 482 -14.12 2.36 -58.10
C GLY A 482 -14.87 1.72 -59.28
N ASN A 483 -15.63 0.65 -59.03
CA ASN A 483 -16.48 0.01 -60.03
C ASN A 483 -17.89 0.63 -60.16
N ILE A 484 -18.26 1.64 -59.35
CA ILE A 484 -19.56 2.31 -59.45
C ILE A 484 -19.49 3.45 -60.46
N GLU A 485 -20.24 3.35 -61.56
CA GLU A 485 -20.32 4.41 -62.58
C GLU A 485 -21.10 5.63 -62.07
N LEU A 486 -20.41 6.75 -61.81
CA LEU A 486 -21.03 8.04 -61.42
C LEU A 486 -21.40 8.93 -62.61
N LYS A 487 -21.79 8.36 -63.76
CA LYS A 487 -22.27 9.17 -64.88
C LYS A 487 -23.69 9.65 -64.58
N PHE A 488 -23.86 10.94 -64.29
CA PHE A 488 -25.15 11.59 -64.44
C PHE A 488 -25.51 11.56 -65.93
N ALA A 489 -26.64 10.95 -66.27
CA ALA A 489 -27.13 10.96 -67.65
C ALA A 489 -27.20 12.42 -68.11
N SER A 490 -26.41 12.80 -69.12
CA SER A 490 -26.58 14.11 -69.76
C SER A 490 -28.00 14.13 -70.32
N ARG A 491 -28.78 15.14 -69.93
CA ARG A 491 -30.16 15.30 -70.35
C ARG A 491 -30.22 15.17 -71.89
N LYS A 492 -31.10 14.27 -72.33
CA LYS A 492 -31.31 13.78 -73.70
C LYS A 492 -31.03 14.77 -74.82
#